data_AF-A0A0Q9LLF0-F1
#
_entry.id   AF-A0A0Q9LLF0-F1
#
_cell.length_a   1.000
_cell.length_b   1.000
_cell.length_c   1.000
_cell.angle_alpha   90.00
_cell.angle_beta   90.00
_cell.angle_gamma   90.00
#
_symmetry.space_group_name_H-M   'P 1'
#
loop_
_entity.id
_entity.type
_entity.pdbx_description
1 polymer ?
#
loop_
_entity_poly.entity_id
_entity_poly.type
_entity_poly.pdbx_seq_one_letter_code
_entity_poly.pdbx_strand_id
1 'polypeptide(L)' 'MNHLRTCGVCENVMNETNVDAPVCNECMDVLEFGYPSFPAYRLAESDGLNEYIKKKLEV' A
#
# COMPACT_ATOMS: atom_id res chain seq x y z
N MET A 1 -1.82 7.90 25.04
CA MET A 1 -1.59 6.47 24.77
C MET A 1 -0.34 6.40 23.91
N ASN A 2 0.73 5.77 24.40
CA ASN A 2 1.94 5.60 23.59
C ASN A 2 1.63 4.52 22.54
N HIS A 3 1.56 4.91 21.27
CA HIS A 3 1.48 3.93 20.19
C HIS A 3 2.84 3.25 20.06
N LEU A 4 2.91 2.01 20.54
CA LEU A 4 4.05 1.13 20.32
C LEU A 4 3.89 0.52 18.93
N ARG A 5 4.83 0.80 18.02
CA ARG A 5 4.89 0.12 16.72
C ARG A 5 5.99 -0.92 16.73
N THR A 6 5.75 -2.00 16.01
CA THR A 6 6.71 -3.07 15.83
C THR A 6 7.24 -3.02 14.40
N CYS A 7 8.54 -3.19 14.22
CA CYS A 7 9.12 -3.30 12.89
C CYS A 7 8.68 -4.59 12.21
N GLY A 8 8.20 -4.52 10.96
CA GLY A 8 7.81 -5.71 10.19
C GLY A 8 8.97 -6.59 9.73
N VAL A 9 10.22 -6.09 9.82
CA VAL A 9 11.43 -6.82 9.38
C VAL A 9 12.19 -7.45 10.55
N CYS A 10 12.47 -6.70 11.61
CA CYS A 10 13.23 -7.20 12.75
C CYS A 10 12.38 -7.47 14.00
N GLU A 11 11.08 -7.22 13.96
CA GLU A 11 10.12 -7.43 15.06
C GLU A 11 10.40 -6.62 16.33
N ASN A 12 11.32 -5.65 16.29
CA ASN A 12 11.62 -4.84 17.46
C ASN A 12 10.63 -3.70 17.68
N VAL A 13 10.39 -3.44 18.96
CA VAL A 13 9.38 -2.50 19.44
C VAL A 13 9.97 -1.10 19.49
N MET A 14 9.25 -0.16 18.87
CA MET A 14 9.68 1.21 18.68
C MET A 14 8.71 2.19 19.35
N ASN A 15 9.27 3.23 19.95
CA ASN A 15 8.51 4.37 20.45
C ASN A 15 8.34 5.40 19.33
N GLU A 16 7.11 5.53 18.81
CA GLU A 16 6.77 6.55 17.80
C GLU A 16 6.91 7.95 18.39
N THR A 17 8.00 8.64 18.04
CA THR A 17 8.16 10.09 18.32
C THR A 17 8.25 10.92 17.04
N ASN A 18 8.34 10.30 15.86
CA ASN A 18 8.44 10.99 14.56
C ASN A 18 7.32 10.54 13.63
N VAL A 19 6.38 11.45 13.38
CA VAL A 19 5.11 11.19 12.67
C VAL A 19 5.30 11.13 11.14
N ASP A 20 6.39 11.70 10.61
CA ASP A 20 6.55 11.89 9.17
C ASP A 20 7.35 10.79 8.45
N ALA A 21 8.15 10.00 9.17
CA ALA A 21 8.83 8.81 8.65
C ALA A 21 9.45 7.98 9.79
N PRO A 22 8.73 7.01 10.37
CA PRO A 22 9.30 6.18 11.42
C PRO A 22 10.28 5.18 10.80
N VAL A 23 11.58 5.43 10.94
CA VAL A 23 12.66 4.50 10.51
C VAL A 23 13.03 3.61 11.70
N CYS A 24 13.27 2.32 11.44
CA CYS A 24 13.74 1.39 12.44
C CYS A 24 15.21 1.66 12.80
N ASN A 25 15.51 1.83 14.10
CA ASN A 25 16.87 2.12 14.56
C ASN A 25 17.83 0.92 14.43
N GLU A 26 17.32 -0.28 14.18
CA GLU A 26 18.13 -1.49 14.18
C GLU A 26 18.40 -2.03 12.78
N CYS A 27 17.35 -2.29 12.01
CA CYS A 27 17.50 -2.75 10.62
C CYS A 27 17.60 -1.58 9.63
N MET A 28 17.44 -0.34 10.09
CA MET A 28 17.42 0.88 9.26
C MET A 28 16.30 0.87 8.19
N ASP A 29 15.31 0.00 8.36
CA ASP A 29 14.19 -0.12 7.44
C ASP A 29 13.14 0.97 7.70
N VAL A 30 12.44 1.37 6.65
CA VAL A 30 11.36 2.36 6.76
C VAL A 30 10.11 1.63 7.20
N LEU A 31 9.50 2.06 8.31
CA LEU A 31 8.20 1.54 8.69
C LEU A 31 7.17 2.05 7.69
N GLU A 32 6.82 1.19 6.74
CA GLU A 32 5.85 1.48 5.70
C GLU A 32 4.52 1.90 6.35
N PHE A 33 4.05 3.10 6.05
CA PHE A 33 2.75 3.56 6.50
C PHE A 33 1.72 2.77 5.68
N GLY A 34 1.11 1.76 6.30
CA GLY A 34 0.03 1.01 5.67
C GLY A 34 -1.01 2.01 5.18
N TYR A 35 -1.22 2.07 3.86
CA TYR A 35 -2.31 2.86 3.32
C TYR A 35 -3.60 2.32 3.95
N PRO A 36 -4.48 3.18 4.48
CA PRO A 36 -5.79 2.72 4.92
C PRO A 36 -6.41 1.96 3.75
N SER A 37 -7.05 0.83 4.05
CA SER A 37 -7.72 0.04 3.02
C SER A 37 -8.62 0.98 2.21
N PHE A 38 -8.25 1.19 0.94
CA PHE A 38 -9.03 2.03 0.06
C PHE A 38 -10.41 1.37 -0.08
N PRO A 39 -11.52 2.14 0.01
CA PRO A 39 -12.83 1.57 -0.27
C PRO A 39 -12.80 0.93 -1.65
N ALA A 40 -13.13 -0.36 -1.71
CA ALA A 40 -13.14 -1.10 -2.95
C ALA A 40 -14.30 -0.59 -3.82
N TYR A 41 -14.00 0.24 -4.80
CA TYR A 41 -14.96 0.63 -5.82
C TYR A 41 -15.09 -0.51 -6.84
N ARG A 42 -16.32 -0.89 -7.18
CA ARG A 42 -16.57 -1.83 -8.28
C ARG A 42 -16.09 -1.18 -9.57
N LEU A 43 -15.08 -1.77 -10.21
CA LEU A 43 -14.67 -1.35 -11.54
C LEU A 43 -15.86 -1.59 -12.49
N ALA A 44 -16.38 -0.52 -13.08
CA ALA A 44 -17.32 -0.63 -14.18
C ALA A 44 -16.49 -0.97 -15.43
N GLU A 45 -16.45 -2.25 -15.80
CA GLU A 45 -15.98 -2.64 -17.11
C GLU A 45 -16.92 -2.00 -18.14
N SER A 46 -16.45 -0.97 -18.84
CA SER A 46 -17.19 -0.42 -19.97
C SER A 46 -17.12 -1.40 -21.12
N ASP A 47 -18.27 -1.86 -21.62
CA ASP A 47 -18.40 -2.77 -22.77
C ASP A 47 -17.59 -2.32 -24.02
N GLY A 48 -17.21 -1.05 -24.10
CA GLY A 48 -16.40 -0.48 -25.18
C GLY A 48 -14.97 -1.02 -25.29
N LEU A 49 -14.39 -1.62 -24.23
CA LEU A 49 -13.04 -2.22 -24.32
C LEU A 49 -13.05 -3.48 -25.19
N ASN A 50 -14.14 -4.27 -25.14
CA ASN A 50 -14.31 -5.45 -25.97
C ASN A 50 -14.47 -5.11 -27.45
N GLU A 51 -15.04 -3.95 -27.78
CA GLU A 51 -15.17 -3.52 -29.17
C GLU A 51 -13.82 -3.04 -29.75
N TYR A 52 -13.00 -2.35 -28.95
CA TYR A 52 -11.63 -1.95 -29.33
C TYR A 52 -10.72 -3.17 -29.56
N ILE A 53 -10.79 -4.17 -28.67
CA ILE A 53 -9.99 -5.40 -28.78
C ILE A 53 -10.43 -6.23 -30.00
N LYS A 54 -11.74 -6.37 -30.25
CA LYS A 54 -12.26 -7.06 -31.44
C LYS A 54 -11.79 -6.41 -32.74
N LYS A 55 -11.92 -5.08 -32.88
CA LYS A 55 -11.48 -4.33 -34.06
C LYS A 55 -9.97 -4.43 -34.34
N LYS A 56 -9.16 -4.71 -33.31
CA LYS A 56 -7.69 -4.73 -33.44
C LYS A 56 -7.11 -6.14 -33.60
N LEU A 57 -7.90 -7.19 -33.34
CA LEU A 57 -7.51 -8.60 -33.53
C LEU A 57 -8.01 -9.19 -34.86
N GLU A 58 -8.82 -8.45 -35.64
CA GLU A 58 -9.14 -8.77 -37.03
C GLU A 58 -8.02 -8.27 -37.99
N VAL A 59 -6.81 -8.79 -37.81
CA VAL A 59 -5.70 -8.72 -38.80
C VAL A 59 -5.37 -10.11 -39.28
#